data_AF-A0A2P8II41-F1
#
_entry.id   AF-A0A2P8II41-F1
#
_cell.length_a   1.000
_cell.length_b   1.000
_cell.length_c   1.000
_cell.angle_alpha   90.00
_cell.angle_beta   90.00
_cell.angle_gamma   90.00
#
_symmetry.space_group_name_H-M   'P 1'
#
loop_
_entity.id
_entity.type
_entity.pdbx_description
1 polymer ?
#
loop_
_entity_poly.entity_id
_entity_poly.type
_entity_poly.pdbx_seq_one_letter_code
_entity_poly.pdbx_strand_id
1 'polypeptide(L)'
;MLIGSAAVAVAGAGLPGVAFASGRSGVSLRWLGVAGWELLFGGRRVLIDPYLSRLPVFDEEGGFIADYPLTVRKDLVDRHLGERPELVLATHGHYDHLLEIPYVVEKHGSRVIGTETHRHLLTAQEVPGDNVIVASGGEHLDFHGFTVQVFRSLHSQFGTYGYFAPGSLTAPPSRPRTISDLVEGGSLAYLVTVNGFSVLFLSGTANYVEREIVGLRPDVLVLGMSGHANVFDYTARALRATRPKLLIPSHHDDMVTQLDDPNLPPRGNPAAAAELTETARRIGLAARVLDPEVLRWYEL
;
A
#
# COMPACT_ATOMS: atom_id res chain seq x y z
N MET A 1 -38.55 -40.80 35.71
CA MET A 1 -38.68 -40.44 34.28
C MET A 1 -38.13 -39.03 34.12
N LEU A 2 -36.87 -38.92 33.70
CA LEU A 2 -36.19 -37.65 33.42
C LEU A 2 -36.34 -37.37 31.93
N ILE A 3 -36.88 -36.20 31.58
CA ILE A 3 -37.17 -35.77 30.22
C ILE A 3 -35.96 -34.97 29.74
N GLY A 4 -35.14 -35.56 28.88
CA GLY A 4 -33.98 -34.90 28.26
C GLY A 4 -34.42 -34.05 27.07
N SER A 5 -34.18 -32.74 27.14
CA SER A 5 -34.37 -31.81 26.02
C SER A 5 -33.11 -31.81 25.15
N ALA A 6 -33.23 -32.23 23.89
CA ALA A 6 -32.14 -32.17 22.91
C ALA A 6 -32.11 -30.78 22.26
N ALA A 7 -31.02 -30.05 22.48
CA ALA A 7 -30.74 -28.80 21.77
C ALA A 7 -30.24 -29.11 20.35
N VAL A 8 -30.95 -28.59 19.35
CA VAL A 8 -30.56 -28.67 17.93
C VAL A 8 -29.49 -27.61 17.68
N ALA A 9 -28.28 -28.05 17.32
CA ALA A 9 -27.22 -27.16 16.87
C ALA A 9 -27.56 -26.60 15.48
N VAL A 10 -27.74 -25.29 15.40
CA VAL A 10 -27.86 -24.57 14.13
C VAL A 10 -26.44 -24.34 13.61
N ALA A 11 -26.05 -25.10 12.58
CA ALA A 11 -24.83 -24.87 11.84
C ALA A 11 -24.96 -23.52 11.10
N GLY A 12 -24.14 -22.55 11.49
CA GLY A 12 -24.03 -21.28 10.78
C GLY A 12 -23.47 -21.51 9.38
N ALA A 13 -24.31 -21.29 8.36
CA ALA A 13 -23.86 -21.24 6.98
C ALA A 13 -22.97 -20.02 6.80
N GLY A 14 -21.66 -20.23 6.63
CA GLY A 14 -20.73 -19.19 6.21
C GLY A 14 -21.17 -18.61 4.86
N LEU A 15 -21.18 -17.29 4.75
CA LEU A 15 -21.47 -16.59 3.50
C LEU A 15 -20.44 -17.04 2.44
N PRO A 16 -20.87 -17.35 1.20
CA PRO A 16 -19.94 -17.71 0.14
C PRO A 16 -19.05 -16.51 -0.16
N GLY A 17 -17.76 -16.66 0.11
CA GLY A 17 -16.74 -15.72 -0.34
C GLY A 17 -16.86 -15.54 -1.85
N VAL A 18 -16.79 -14.29 -2.30
CA VAL A 18 -16.79 -13.96 -3.72
C VAL A 18 -15.61 -14.67 -4.37
N ALA A 19 -15.86 -15.80 -5.05
CA ALA A 19 -14.85 -16.50 -5.81
C ALA A 19 -14.46 -15.60 -6.98
N PHE A 20 -13.24 -15.06 -6.95
CA PHE A 20 -12.63 -14.56 -8.17
C PHE A 20 -12.43 -15.78 -9.07
N ALA A 21 -12.96 -15.73 -10.29
CA ALA A 21 -12.66 -16.75 -11.28
C ALA A 21 -11.13 -16.86 -11.33
N SER A 22 -10.60 -18.02 -10.95
CA SER A 22 -9.18 -18.28 -10.85
C SER A 22 -8.58 -18.22 -12.25
N GLY A 23 -8.20 -17.02 -12.70
CA GLY A 23 -7.11 -16.88 -13.63
C GLY A 23 -5.89 -17.43 -12.91
N ARG A 24 -5.22 -18.44 -13.45
CA ARG A 24 -3.96 -18.95 -12.88
C ARG A 24 -2.83 -17.97 -13.21
N SER A 25 -2.98 -16.68 -12.87
CA SER A 25 -1.91 -15.69 -13.02
C SER A 25 -0.64 -16.14 -12.29
N GLY A 26 -0.83 -16.94 -11.23
CA GLY A 26 0.22 -17.35 -10.31
C GLY A 26 0.65 -16.20 -9.39
N VAL A 27 -0.18 -15.15 -9.30
CA VAL A 27 0.02 -13.98 -8.46
C VAL A 27 -1.00 -13.99 -7.34
N SER A 28 -0.51 -14.01 -6.10
CA SER A 28 -1.28 -13.76 -4.90
C SER A 28 -0.94 -12.37 -4.37
N LEU A 29 -1.92 -11.71 -3.75
CA LEU A 29 -1.77 -10.40 -3.14
C LEU A 29 -2.39 -10.40 -1.74
N ARG A 30 -1.76 -9.73 -0.78
CA ARG A 30 -2.40 -9.39 0.50
C ARG A 30 -2.19 -7.93 0.87
N TRP A 31 -3.20 -7.37 1.53
CA TRP A 31 -3.11 -6.05 2.15
C TRP A 31 -2.53 -6.17 3.55
N LEU A 32 -1.58 -5.30 3.91
CA LEU A 32 -0.94 -5.27 5.23
C LEU A 32 -1.55 -4.21 6.16
N GLY A 33 -2.53 -3.44 5.67
CA GLY A 33 -3.05 -2.23 6.32
C GLY A 33 -2.45 -0.98 5.67
N VAL A 34 -3.12 0.17 5.84
CA VAL A 34 -2.68 1.47 5.29
C VAL A 34 -2.32 1.35 3.79
N ALA A 35 -1.12 1.74 3.37
CA ALA A 35 -0.63 1.62 2.00
C ALA A 35 0.12 0.30 1.72
N GLY A 36 0.27 -0.56 2.73
CA GLY A 36 1.15 -1.72 2.67
C GLY A 36 0.56 -2.90 1.90
N TRP A 37 1.34 -3.47 0.97
CA TRP A 37 0.95 -4.63 0.18
C TRP A 37 2.09 -5.62 0.00
N GLU A 38 1.75 -6.89 -0.14
CA GLU A 38 2.70 -7.91 -0.55
C GLU A 38 2.16 -8.75 -1.70
N LEU A 39 2.95 -8.83 -2.78
CA LEU A 39 2.75 -9.75 -3.89
C LEU A 39 3.59 -11.01 -3.69
N LEU A 40 2.99 -12.16 -3.98
CA LEU A 40 3.65 -13.47 -4.00
C LEU A 40 3.42 -14.12 -5.36
N PHE A 41 4.49 -14.57 -6.02
CA PHE A 41 4.39 -15.28 -7.30
C PHE A 41 5.61 -16.16 -7.52
N GLY A 42 5.39 -17.43 -7.87
CA GLY A 42 6.49 -18.38 -8.13
C GLY A 42 7.52 -18.47 -6.98
N GLY A 43 7.09 -18.28 -5.73
CA GLY A 43 7.97 -18.24 -4.55
C GLY A 43 8.73 -16.93 -4.33
N ARG A 44 8.57 -15.94 -5.21
CA ARG A 44 9.17 -14.59 -5.12
C ARG A 44 8.18 -13.60 -4.51
N ARG A 45 8.71 -12.59 -3.83
CA ARG A 45 7.93 -11.61 -3.07
C ARG A 45 8.33 -10.19 -3.43
N VAL A 46 7.33 -9.33 -3.63
CA VAL A 46 7.49 -7.88 -3.77
C VAL A 46 6.66 -7.20 -2.70
N LEU A 47 7.28 -6.31 -1.92
CA LEU A 47 6.67 -5.59 -0.82
C LEU A 47 6.50 -4.11 -1.21
N ILE A 48 5.39 -3.51 -0.85
CA ILE A 48 5.09 -2.10 -1.12
C ILE A 48 4.73 -1.45 0.22
N ASP A 49 5.35 -0.31 0.53
CA ASP A 49 5.06 0.55 1.69
C ASP A 49 4.69 -0.20 2.99
N PRO A 50 5.56 -1.08 3.52
CA PRO A 50 5.24 -1.79 4.75
C PRO A 50 5.10 -0.79 5.90
N TYR A 51 3.94 -0.81 6.57
CA TYR A 51 3.69 -0.04 7.80
C TYR A 51 2.87 -0.85 8.80
N LEU A 52 3.55 -1.71 9.55
CA LEU A 52 2.93 -2.64 10.50
C LEU A 52 2.93 -2.07 11.92
N SER A 53 3.78 -1.08 12.21
CA SER A 53 3.97 -0.50 13.53
C SER A 53 2.82 0.40 13.95
N ARG A 54 2.10 1.01 13.00
CA ARG A 54 0.88 1.81 13.21
C ARG A 54 1.04 2.78 14.39
N LEU A 55 2.05 3.65 14.34
CA LEU A 55 2.35 4.63 15.37
C LEU A 55 1.09 5.43 15.78
N PRO A 56 0.83 5.63 17.09
CA PRO A 56 -0.31 6.41 17.57
C PRO A 56 -0.03 7.91 17.47
N VAL A 57 -0.07 8.42 16.24
CA VAL A 57 0.28 9.80 15.87
C VAL A 57 -0.85 10.80 16.10
N PHE A 58 -1.90 10.43 16.82
CA PHE A 58 -3.00 11.31 17.19
C PHE A 58 -3.16 11.37 18.71
N ASP A 59 -3.38 12.56 19.26
CA ASP A 59 -3.73 12.76 20.66
C ASP A 59 -5.20 12.40 20.95
N GLU A 60 -5.63 12.52 22.22
CA GLU A 60 -6.99 12.19 22.65
C GLU A 60 -8.05 13.08 22.00
N GLU A 61 -7.67 14.29 21.58
CA GLU A 61 -8.51 15.26 20.87
C GLU A 61 -8.49 15.06 19.34
N GLY A 62 -7.72 14.11 18.83
CA GLY A 62 -7.54 13.85 17.40
C GLY A 62 -6.56 14.78 16.69
N GLY A 63 -5.78 15.55 17.44
CA GLY A 63 -4.67 16.37 16.96
C GLY A 63 -3.49 15.52 16.51
N PHE A 64 -2.91 15.85 15.35
CA PHE A 64 -1.78 15.12 14.79
C PHE A 64 -0.46 15.50 15.47
N ILE A 65 0.28 14.51 15.97
CA ILE A 65 1.53 14.65 16.73
C ILE A 65 2.71 14.55 15.77
N ALA A 66 3.06 15.67 15.15
CA ALA A 66 4.09 15.73 14.11
C ALA A 66 5.50 15.32 14.59
N ASP A 67 5.80 15.43 15.89
CA ASP A 67 7.08 15.06 16.49
C ASP A 67 7.06 13.69 17.18
N TYR A 68 6.08 12.84 16.86
CA TYR A 68 5.99 11.50 17.42
C TYR A 68 7.26 10.68 17.11
N PRO A 69 7.88 9.99 18.10
CA PRO A 69 9.12 9.22 17.88
C PRO A 69 8.95 8.03 16.93
N LEU A 70 9.92 7.83 16.04
CA LEU A 70 9.96 6.65 15.17
C LEU A 70 10.29 5.39 15.97
N THR A 71 9.38 4.42 15.98
CA THR A 71 9.60 3.12 16.64
C THR A 71 9.08 2.00 15.75
N VAL A 72 9.96 1.08 15.35
CA VAL A 72 9.56 -0.11 14.57
C VAL A 72 9.11 -1.23 15.52
N ARG A 73 7.89 -1.73 15.34
CA ARG A 73 7.39 -2.96 15.97
C ARG A 73 7.98 -4.18 15.28
N LYS A 74 9.24 -4.49 15.61
CA LYS A 74 10.00 -5.60 15.00
C LYS A 74 9.29 -6.95 15.16
N ASP A 75 8.55 -7.16 16.25
CA ASP A 75 7.77 -8.38 16.49
C ASP A 75 6.67 -8.60 15.45
N LEU A 76 5.99 -7.53 14.99
CA LEU A 76 4.97 -7.58 13.96
C LEU A 76 5.60 -7.82 12.58
N VAL A 77 6.70 -7.12 12.29
CA VAL A 77 7.47 -7.34 11.06
C VAL A 77 7.97 -8.79 11.00
N ASP A 78 8.49 -9.32 12.11
CA ASP A 78 9.01 -10.69 12.14
C ASP A 78 7.91 -11.74 11.97
N ARG A 79 6.74 -11.51 12.57
CA ARG A 79 5.58 -12.41 12.47
C ARG A 79 4.97 -12.43 11.08
N HIS A 80 4.84 -11.26 10.44
CA HIS A 80 4.07 -11.14 9.21
C HIS A 80 4.96 -11.10 7.95
N LEU A 81 6.17 -10.56 8.03
CA LEU A 81 7.15 -10.45 6.95
C LEU A 81 8.39 -11.32 7.22
N GLY A 82 8.15 -12.58 7.60
CA GLY A 82 9.19 -13.56 7.94
C GLY A 82 10.00 -14.06 6.74
N GLU A 83 9.42 -14.04 5.55
CA GLU A 83 10.06 -14.44 4.29
C GLU A 83 10.65 -13.24 3.56
N ARG A 84 11.78 -13.45 2.86
CA ARG A 84 12.49 -12.36 2.16
C ARG A 84 11.67 -11.78 0.99
N PRO A 85 11.31 -10.49 1.01
CA PRO A 85 10.94 -9.79 -0.21
C PRO A 85 12.19 -9.57 -1.05
N GLU A 86 12.13 -9.90 -2.33
CA GLU A 86 13.24 -9.64 -3.25
C GLU A 86 13.41 -8.13 -3.48
N LEU A 87 12.27 -7.44 -3.56
CA LEU A 87 12.16 -6.03 -3.86
C LEU A 87 11.15 -5.35 -2.93
N VAL A 88 11.52 -4.19 -2.41
CA VAL A 88 10.64 -3.28 -1.67
C VAL A 88 10.42 -2.04 -2.54
N LEU A 89 9.17 -1.61 -2.69
CA LEU A 89 8.79 -0.43 -3.46
C LEU A 89 8.33 0.65 -2.49
N ALA A 90 9.12 1.71 -2.32
CA ALA A 90 8.75 2.87 -1.52
C ALA A 90 8.02 3.87 -2.43
N THR A 91 6.75 4.15 -2.17
CA THR A 91 6.02 5.15 -2.95
C THR A 91 6.46 6.56 -2.58
N HIS A 92 6.65 6.85 -1.30
CA HIS A 92 7.25 8.09 -0.83
C HIS A 92 7.85 7.95 0.58
N GLY A 93 8.38 9.05 1.12
CA GLY A 93 9.25 9.05 2.28
C GLY A 93 8.57 9.21 3.64
N HIS A 94 7.25 9.38 3.73
CA HIS A 94 6.56 9.54 5.01
C HIS A 94 6.62 8.28 5.87
N TYR A 95 6.40 8.47 7.17
CA TYR A 95 6.55 7.43 8.19
C TYR A 95 5.68 6.20 7.93
N ASP A 96 4.46 6.39 7.42
CA ASP A 96 3.49 5.34 7.11
C ASP A 96 3.77 4.57 5.80
N HIS A 97 4.92 4.86 5.16
CA HIS A 97 5.40 4.18 3.96
C HIS A 97 6.84 3.66 4.13
N LEU A 98 7.69 4.42 4.82
CA LEU A 98 9.13 4.20 4.88
C LEU A 98 9.61 3.54 6.19
N LEU A 99 8.86 3.63 7.28
CA LEU A 99 9.33 3.31 8.65
C LEU A 99 9.94 1.90 8.76
N GLU A 100 9.31 0.88 8.19
CA GLU A 100 9.74 -0.51 8.31
C GLU A 100 10.85 -0.87 7.33
N ILE A 101 11.04 -0.09 6.26
CA ILE A 101 11.98 -0.43 5.17
C ILE A 101 13.41 -0.65 5.68
N PRO A 102 13.99 0.20 6.55
CA PRO A 102 15.33 -0.05 7.12
C PRO A 102 15.44 -1.42 7.80
N TYR A 103 14.45 -1.80 8.61
CA TYR A 103 14.47 -3.08 9.32
C TYR A 103 14.24 -4.28 8.37
N VAL A 104 13.38 -4.13 7.37
CA VAL A 104 13.18 -5.15 6.32
C VAL A 104 14.49 -5.39 5.55
N VAL A 105 15.22 -4.33 5.20
CA VAL A 105 16.50 -4.45 4.49
C VAL A 105 17.59 -5.03 5.39
N GLU A 106 17.68 -4.61 6.65
CA GLU A 106 18.60 -5.18 7.65
C GLU A 106 18.40 -6.70 7.77
N LYS A 107 17.13 -7.13 7.86
CA LYS A 107 16.77 -8.54 8.07
C LYS A 107 16.99 -9.39 6.83
N HIS A 108 16.60 -8.89 5.66
CA HIS A 108 16.44 -9.71 4.46
C HIS A 108 17.43 -9.40 3.35
N GLY A 109 18.21 -8.32 3.44
CA GLY A 109 19.06 -7.86 2.35
C GLY A 109 18.28 -7.57 1.06
N SER A 110 17.06 -7.05 1.21
CA SER A 110 16.18 -6.70 0.10
C SER A 110 16.69 -5.46 -0.64
N ARG A 111 16.40 -5.37 -1.94
CA ARG A 111 16.60 -4.12 -2.70
C ARG A 111 15.38 -3.22 -2.54
N VAL A 112 15.57 -1.92 -2.61
CA VAL A 112 14.51 -0.91 -2.50
C VAL A 112 14.48 -0.06 -3.76
N ILE A 113 13.30 0.22 -4.32
CA ILE A 113 13.13 1.32 -5.29
C ILE A 113 12.58 2.53 -4.55
N GLY A 114 13.18 3.70 -4.79
CA GLY A 114 12.73 4.98 -4.27
C GLY A 114 13.46 6.14 -4.97
N THR A 115 13.15 7.37 -4.59
CA THR A 115 13.83 8.56 -5.10
C THR A 115 15.21 8.75 -4.46
N GLU A 116 15.97 9.72 -4.95
CA GLU A 116 17.25 10.11 -4.33
C GLU A 116 17.07 10.55 -2.86
N THR A 117 15.96 11.23 -2.55
CA THR A 117 15.63 11.58 -1.17
C THR A 117 15.38 10.34 -0.30
N HIS A 118 14.66 9.34 -0.80
CA HIS A 118 14.47 8.08 -0.07
C HIS A 118 15.81 7.38 0.17
N ARG A 119 16.70 7.34 -0.82
CA ARG A 119 18.07 6.82 -0.63
C ARG A 119 18.80 7.54 0.50
N HIS A 120 18.71 8.87 0.58
CA HIS A 120 19.34 9.65 1.65
C HIS A 120 18.73 9.35 3.03
N LEU A 121 17.41 9.30 3.15
CA LEU A 121 16.72 8.92 4.40
C LEU A 121 17.10 7.51 4.85
N LEU A 122 17.16 6.55 3.92
CA LEU A 122 17.53 5.17 4.21
C LEU A 122 19.02 5.06 4.58
N THR A 123 19.91 5.79 3.90
CA THR A 123 21.34 5.85 4.22
C THR A 123 21.57 6.37 5.64
N ALA A 124 20.82 7.42 6.04
CA ALA A 124 20.88 7.96 7.41
C ALA A 124 20.36 6.96 8.48
N GLN A 125 19.65 5.92 8.05
CA GLN A 125 19.16 4.82 8.88
C GLN A 125 19.98 3.53 8.67
N GLU A 126 21.21 3.66 8.14
CA GLU A 126 22.20 2.58 7.98
C GLU A 126 21.85 1.54 6.91
N VAL A 127 20.89 1.82 6.03
CA VAL A 127 20.68 1.00 4.83
C VAL A 127 21.83 1.22 3.86
N PRO A 128 22.52 0.16 3.40
CA PRO A 128 23.56 0.29 2.39
C PRO A 128 23.02 0.93 1.11
N GLY A 129 23.67 1.99 0.63
CA GLY A 129 23.19 2.75 -0.52
C GLY A 129 23.02 1.92 -1.79
N ASP A 130 23.83 0.86 -1.97
CA ASP A 130 23.75 -0.06 -3.12
C ASP A 130 22.50 -0.94 -3.10
N ASN A 131 21.81 -1.04 -1.96
CA ASN A 131 20.51 -1.70 -1.87
C ASN A 131 19.38 -0.81 -2.41
N VAL A 132 19.61 0.49 -2.64
CA VAL A 132 18.59 1.42 -3.13
C VAL A 132 18.79 1.73 -4.61
N ILE A 133 17.82 1.31 -5.42
CA ILE A 133 17.66 1.65 -6.83
C ILE A 133 16.97 3.01 -6.88
N VAL A 134 17.71 4.05 -7.28
CA VAL A 134 17.15 5.39 -7.43
C VAL A 134 16.30 5.46 -8.70
N ALA A 135 15.07 5.95 -8.57
CA ALA A 135 14.12 6.15 -9.65
C ALA A 135 13.41 7.51 -9.52
N SER A 136 12.94 8.05 -10.64
CA SER A 136 12.27 9.35 -10.72
C SER A 136 10.92 9.30 -11.45
N GLY A 137 10.61 8.18 -12.10
CA GLY A 137 9.49 8.01 -13.02
C GLY A 137 9.97 7.89 -14.46
N GLY A 138 9.43 6.90 -15.19
CA GLY A 138 9.77 6.56 -16.57
C GLY A 138 10.64 5.31 -16.70
N GLU A 139 11.23 4.81 -15.62
CA GLU A 139 12.03 3.59 -15.63
C GLU A 139 11.15 2.34 -15.87
N HIS A 140 11.64 1.42 -16.72
CA HIS A 140 11.04 0.11 -16.92
C HIS A 140 12.12 -0.95 -16.66
N LEU A 141 12.05 -1.57 -15.49
CA LEU A 141 13.11 -2.42 -14.96
C LEU A 141 12.71 -3.90 -15.07
N ASP A 142 13.60 -4.73 -15.62
CA ASP A 142 13.47 -6.19 -15.66
C ASP A 142 14.20 -6.81 -14.47
N PHE A 143 13.46 -7.60 -13.68
CA PHE A 143 13.97 -8.39 -12.56
C PHE A 143 14.04 -9.88 -12.91
N HIS A 144 14.08 -10.23 -14.20
CA HIS A 144 14.25 -11.58 -14.73
C HIS A 144 13.18 -12.54 -14.20
N GLY A 145 11.93 -12.26 -14.57
CA GLY A 145 10.74 -13.03 -14.21
C GLY A 145 9.56 -12.18 -13.76
N PHE A 146 9.81 -10.90 -13.49
CA PHE A 146 8.80 -9.85 -13.43
C PHE A 146 9.41 -8.52 -13.84
N THR A 147 8.59 -7.56 -14.26
CA THR A 147 9.02 -6.19 -14.52
C THR A 147 8.35 -5.20 -13.58
N VAL A 148 9.03 -4.08 -13.35
CA VAL A 148 8.48 -2.93 -12.64
C VAL A 148 8.62 -1.71 -13.53
N GLN A 149 7.49 -1.11 -13.90
CA GLN A 149 7.48 0.25 -14.45
C GLN A 149 7.25 1.24 -13.31
N VAL A 150 8.09 2.26 -13.26
CA VAL A 150 8.03 3.32 -12.26
C VAL A 150 7.44 4.57 -12.91
N PHE A 151 6.51 5.21 -12.23
CA PHE A 151 5.86 6.43 -12.71
C PHE A 151 6.03 7.54 -11.69
N ARG A 152 6.19 8.77 -12.18
CA ARG A 152 6.10 9.95 -11.31
C ARG A 152 4.66 10.08 -10.81
N SER A 153 4.49 10.30 -9.52
CA SER A 153 3.19 10.51 -8.89
C SER A 153 3.14 11.85 -8.15
N LEU A 154 2.04 12.12 -7.45
CA LEU A 154 1.81 13.32 -6.64
C LEU A 154 1.27 12.90 -5.26
N HIS A 155 1.61 13.67 -4.22
CA HIS A 155 1.03 13.48 -2.90
C HIS A 155 -0.45 13.93 -2.83
N SER A 156 -1.22 13.33 -1.92
CA SER A 156 -2.54 13.78 -1.47
C SER A 156 -2.52 15.26 -1.09
N GLN A 157 -3.66 15.93 -1.24
CA GLN A 157 -3.80 17.36 -0.99
C GLN A 157 -4.89 17.59 0.07
N PHE A 158 -4.49 18.06 1.25
CA PHE A 158 -5.40 18.34 2.36
C PHE A 158 -5.73 19.84 2.43
N GLY A 159 -6.84 20.19 3.10
CA GLY A 159 -7.20 21.55 3.47
C GLY A 159 -6.94 22.59 2.38
N THR A 160 -6.03 23.53 2.66
CA THR A 160 -5.60 24.63 1.76
C THR A 160 -4.60 24.20 0.69
N TYR A 161 -4.73 22.99 0.13
CA TYR A 161 -3.82 22.42 -0.87
C TYR A 161 -2.38 22.24 -0.36
N GLY A 162 -2.24 21.75 0.87
CA GLY A 162 -0.96 21.37 1.48
C GLY A 162 -0.96 19.92 1.93
N TYR A 163 0.20 19.44 2.38
CA TYR A 163 0.35 18.11 2.97
C TYR A 163 1.46 18.07 4.01
N PHE A 164 1.48 17.01 4.80
CA PHE A 164 2.46 16.78 5.85
C PHE A 164 3.86 16.60 5.28
N ALA A 165 4.89 17.11 5.98
CA ALA A 165 6.31 16.94 5.68
C ALA A 165 6.69 16.99 4.17
N PRO A 166 6.41 18.10 3.46
CA PRO A 166 6.90 18.28 2.10
C PRO A 166 8.41 18.51 2.12
N GLY A 167 9.12 18.10 1.07
CA GLY A 167 10.55 18.39 0.94
C GLY A 167 11.33 17.37 0.13
N SER A 168 12.60 17.69 -0.12
CA SER A 168 13.58 16.81 -0.74
C SER A 168 14.94 16.99 -0.08
N LEU A 169 15.80 15.99 -0.22
CA LEU A 169 17.16 15.97 0.32
C LEU A 169 18.15 15.75 -0.82
N THR A 170 19.30 16.43 -0.73
CA THR A 170 20.43 16.31 -1.67
C THR A 170 21.67 15.65 -1.04
N ALA A 171 21.58 15.27 0.23
CA ALA A 171 22.58 14.51 0.97
C ALA A 171 21.91 13.75 2.12
N PRO A 172 22.52 12.67 2.65
CA PRO A 172 22.01 11.99 3.85
C PRO A 172 21.90 12.97 5.04
N PRO A 173 20.73 13.07 5.69
CA PRO A 173 20.57 13.89 6.88
C PRO A 173 21.15 13.18 8.12
N SER A 174 21.06 13.83 9.28
CA SER A 174 21.13 13.12 10.56
C SER A 174 20.06 12.03 10.61
N ARG A 175 20.32 10.95 11.37
CA ARG A 175 19.34 9.86 11.54
C ARG A 175 17.97 10.42 11.97
N PRO A 176 16.89 10.17 11.21
CA PRO A 176 15.53 10.55 11.58
C PRO A 176 15.14 10.02 12.97
N ARG A 177 14.49 10.84 13.78
CA ARG A 177 14.03 10.50 15.14
C ARG A 177 12.53 10.61 15.31
N THR A 178 11.87 11.51 14.56
CA THR A 178 10.43 11.72 14.61
C THR A 178 9.79 11.54 13.24
N ILE A 179 8.47 11.42 13.19
CA ILE A 179 7.74 11.30 11.92
C ILE A 179 7.94 12.50 10.98
N SER A 180 8.20 13.71 11.51
CA SER A 180 8.48 14.90 10.69
C SER A 180 9.87 14.92 10.05
N ASP A 181 10.82 14.13 10.56
CA ASP A 181 12.15 14.00 9.94
C ASP A 181 12.08 13.20 8.62
N LEU A 182 10.99 12.46 8.40
CA LEU A 182 10.71 11.66 7.22
C LEU A 182 9.91 12.47 6.19
N VAL A 183 10.62 13.28 5.39
CA VAL A 183 10.02 14.11 4.32
C VAL A 183 9.57 13.27 3.12
N GLU A 184 8.58 13.76 2.37
CA GLU A 184 8.00 13.06 1.20
C GLU A 184 9.07 12.59 0.20
N GLY A 185 9.99 13.49 -0.18
CA GLY A 185 11.05 13.17 -1.12
C GLY A 185 10.59 12.90 -2.56
N GLY A 186 9.36 13.29 -2.90
CA GLY A 186 8.67 12.97 -4.14
C GLY A 186 7.95 11.62 -4.09
N SER A 187 6.84 11.55 -4.83
CA SER A 187 5.94 10.39 -4.87
C SER A 187 6.11 9.58 -6.16
N LEU A 188 6.12 8.25 -6.04
CA LEU A 188 6.20 7.28 -7.11
C LEU A 188 4.98 6.36 -7.14
N ALA A 189 4.69 5.82 -8.33
CA ALA A 189 3.71 4.77 -8.56
C ALA A 189 4.36 3.61 -9.31
N TYR A 190 3.81 2.41 -9.16
CA TYR A 190 4.45 1.19 -9.66
C TYR A 190 3.47 0.30 -10.42
N LEU A 191 3.83 -0.13 -11.63
CA LEU A 191 3.14 -1.22 -12.34
C LEU A 191 4.05 -2.45 -12.31
N VAL A 192 3.66 -3.44 -11.51
CA VAL A 192 4.35 -4.73 -11.42
C VAL A 192 3.69 -5.70 -12.40
N THR A 193 4.48 -6.30 -13.29
CA THR A 193 3.99 -7.27 -14.28
C THR A 193 4.68 -8.62 -14.12
N VAL A 194 3.89 -9.68 -13.94
CA VAL A 194 4.35 -11.07 -13.78
C VAL A 194 3.62 -11.91 -14.81
N ASN A 195 4.35 -12.59 -15.71
CA ASN A 195 3.77 -13.46 -16.74
C ASN A 195 2.61 -12.83 -17.55
N GLY A 196 2.70 -11.53 -17.81
CA GLY A 196 1.68 -10.76 -18.52
C GLY A 196 0.47 -10.32 -17.67
N PHE A 197 0.39 -10.72 -16.41
CA PHE A 197 -0.57 -10.21 -15.44
C PHE A 197 0.00 -8.99 -14.71
N SER A 198 -0.78 -7.92 -14.57
CA SER A 198 -0.25 -6.63 -14.12
C SER A 198 -1.06 -5.97 -13.01
N VAL A 199 -0.36 -5.48 -11.98
CA VAL A 199 -0.94 -4.77 -10.83
C VAL A 199 -0.36 -3.36 -10.76
N LEU A 200 -1.21 -2.35 -10.91
CA LEU A 200 -0.87 -0.94 -10.77
C LEU A 200 -1.14 -0.48 -9.34
N PHE A 201 -0.08 -0.04 -8.66
CA PHE A 201 -0.14 0.59 -7.35
C PHE A 201 -0.14 2.11 -7.51
N LEU A 202 -1.33 2.69 -7.40
CA LEU A 202 -1.55 4.10 -7.05
C LEU A 202 -1.97 4.16 -5.57
N SER A 203 -1.29 3.40 -4.72
CA SER A 203 -1.73 3.08 -3.35
C SER A 203 -1.10 3.96 -2.28
N GLY A 204 0.10 4.49 -2.54
CA GLY A 204 0.87 5.25 -1.57
C GLY A 204 0.38 6.67 -1.31
N THR A 205 -0.56 7.16 -2.12
CA THR A 205 -1.06 8.53 -2.06
C THR A 205 -2.38 8.57 -2.83
N ALA A 206 -3.26 9.51 -2.49
CA ALA A 206 -4.53 9.70 -3.18
C ALA A 206 -4.46 10.86 -4.20
N ASN A 207 -3.39 10.87 -4.99
CA ASN A 207 -3.18 11.73 -6.14
C ASN A 207 -2.18 11.08 -7.11
N TYR A 208 -2.10 11.57 -8.35
CA TYR A 208 -1.21 11.00 -9.38
C TYR A 208 -1.03 11.97 -10.55
N VAL A 209 0.03 11.75 -11.34
CA VAL A 209 0.22 12.44 -12.62
C VAL A 209 -0.52 11.67 -13.72
N GLU A 210 -1.73 12.09 -14.10
CA GLU A 210 -2.56 11.36 -15.07
C GLU A 210 -1.85 11.06 -16.41
N ARG A 211 -0.99 11.98 -16.86
CA ARG A 211 -0.23 11.82 -18.11
C ARG A 211 0.75 10.64 -18.08
N GLU A 212 1.21 10.22 -16.91
CA GLU A 212 2.10 9.07 -16.74
C GLU A 212 1.35 7.74 -16.88
N ILE A 213 0.05 7.72 -16.60
CA ILE A 213 -0.74 6.48 -16.49
C ILE A 213 -1.83 6.34 -17.56
N VAL A 214 -2.05 7.37 -18.38
CA VAL A 214 -3.06 7.34 -19.44
C VAL A 214 -2.73 6.26 -20.46
N GLY A 215 -3.71 5.42 -20.76
CA GLY A 215 -3.55 4.35 -21.74
C GLY A 215 -3.00 3.04 -21.17
N LEU A 216 -2.50 3.04 -19.92
CA LEU A 216 -2.24 1.79 -19.19
C LEU A 216 -3.53 0.97 -19.09
N ARG A 217 -3.40 -0.36 -19.09
CA ARG A 217 -4.53 -1.29 -18.96
C ARG A 217 -4.18 -2.40 -17.97
N PRO A 218 -3.90 -2.07 -16.69
CA PRO A 218 -3.53 -3.07 -15.72
C PRO A 218 -4.71 -4.03 -15.47
N ASP A 219 -4.41 -5.27 -15.07
CA ASP A 219 -5.46 -6.19 -14.65
C ASP A 219 -6.08 -5.74 -13.33
N VAL A 220 -5.23 -5.26 -12.41
CA VAL A 220 -5.61 -4.77 -11.09
C VAL A 220 -5.13 -3.35 -10.88
N LEU A 221 -6.01 -2.49 -10.37
CA LEU A 221 -5.65 -1.19 -9.83
C LEU A 221 -5.85 -1.19 -8.31
N VAL A 222 -4.77 -0.96 -7.59
CA VAL A 222 -4.78 -0.65 -6.16
C VAL A 222 -4.72 0.86 -6.00
N LEU A 223 -5.77 1.48 -5.47
CA LEU A 223 -5.94 2.93 -5.42
C LEU A 223 -6.02 3.43 -3.98
N GLY A 224 -5.22 4.44 -3.61
CA GLY A 224 -5.30 5.13 -2.32
C GLY A 224 -6.62 5.89 -2.20
N MET A 225 -7.32 5.76 -1.07
CA MET A 225 -8.69 6.27 -0.90
C MET A 225 -8.86 7.22 0.30
N SER A 226 -7.75 7.78 0.82
CA SER A 226 -7.80 8.86 1.81
C SER A 226 -6.95 10.05 1.40
N GLY A 227 -7.46 11.25 1.63
CA GLY A 227 -6.79 12.50 1.25
C GLY A 227 -7.04 12.99 -0.19
N HIS A 228 -8.06 12.45 -0.89
CA HIS A 228 -8.41 12.88 -2.26
C HIS A 228 -9.52 13.93 -2.36
N ALA A 229 -10.07 14.42 -1.25
CA ALA A 229 -11.22 15.34 -1.28
C ALA A 229 -10.98 16.61 -2.11
N ASN A 230 -9.74 17.11 -2.15
CA ASN A 230 -9.33 18.28 -2.94
C ASN A 230 -8.68 17.92 -4.29
N VAL A 231 -8.71 16.65 -4.69
CA VAL A 231 -8.16 16.18 -5.96
C VAL A 231 -9.30 16.05 -6.97
N PHE A 232 -9.28 16.90 -7.99
CA PHE A 232 -10.37 17.01 -8.96
C PHE A 232 -10.67 15.69 -9.68
N ASP A 233 -11.92 15.21 -9.55
CA ASP A 233 -12.48 13.97 -10.15
C ASP A 233 -11.55 12.76 -9.99
N TYR A 234 -10.89 12.65 -8.83
CA TYR A 234 -9.80 11.73 -8.53
C TYR A 234 -10.04 10.29 -8.99
N THR A 235 -11.10 9.64 -8.49
CA THR A 235 -11.39 8.24 -8.81
C THR A 235 -11.76 8.08 -10.29
N ALA A 236 -12.63 8.93 -10.82
CA ALA A 236 -13.09 8.78 -12.20
C ALA A 236 -11.99 9.00 -13.24
N ARG A 237 -11.10 9.97 -13.01
CA ARG A 237 -9.92 10.19 -13.85
C ARG A 237 -8.98 8.99 -13.83
N ALA A 238 -8.72 8.41 -12.65
CA ALA A 238 -7.86 7.23 -12.52
C ALA A 238 -8.46 6.06 -13.32
N LEU A 239 -9.76 5.82 -13.14
CA LEU A 239 -10.46 4.71 -13.80
C LEU A 239 -10.59 4.92 -15.31
N ARG A 240 -10.79 6.15 -15.80
CA ARG A 240 -10.80 6.45 -17.24
C ARG A 240 -9.41 6.29 -17.87
N ALA A 241 -8.37 6.74 -17.18
CA ALA A 241 -7.00 6.66 -17.66
C ALA A 241 -6.52 5.20 -17.80
N THR A 242 -6.86 4.36 -16.81
CA THR A 242 -6.28 3.01 -16.64
C THR A 242 -7.23 1.86 -17.00
N ARG A 243 -8.55 2.04 -16.90
CA ARG A 243 -9.59 1.03 -17.26
C ARG A 243 -9.29 -0.41 -16.78
N PRO A 244 -8.99 -0.64 -15.49
CA PRO A 244 -8.63 -1.96 -14.96
C PRO A 244 -9.83 -2.92 -14.93
N LYS A 245 -9.56 -4.22 -14.73
CA LYS A 245 -10.60 -5.25 -14.54
C LYS A 245 -10.98 -5.43 -13.08
N LEU A 246 -10.03 -5.23 -12.17
CA LEU A 246 -10.21 -5.31 -10.72
C LEU A 246 -9.75 -4.00 -10.05
N LEU A 247 -10.57 -3.51 -9.14
CA LEU A 247 -10.30 -2.35 -8.30
C LEU A 247 -10.16 -2.80 -6.86
N ILE A 248 -9.14 -2.28 -6.17
CA ILE A 248 -8.88 -2.56 -4.76
C ILE A 248 -8.59 -1.23 -4.06
N PRO A 249 -9.37 -0.83 -3.03
CA PRO A 249 -9.03 0.34 -2.23
C PRO A 249 -7.80 0.06 -1.36
N SER A 250 -7.01 1.09 -1.11
CA SER A 250 -5.85 1.09 -0.22
C SER A 250 -5.82 2.39 0.57
N HIS A 251 -5.02 2.43 1.64
CA HIS A 251 -4.87 3.59 2.52
C HIS A 251 -6.23 4.13 2.96
N HIS A 252 -7.07 3.25 3.50
CA HIS A 252 -8.48 3.54 3.78
C HIS A 252 -8.93 3.07 5.17
N ASP A 253 -8.02 2.58 6.01
CA ASP A 253 -8.27 2.34 7.44
C ASP A 253 -7.87 3.55 8.30
N ASP A 254 -7.85 3.37 9.63
CA ASP A 254 -7.54 4.42 10.60
C ASP A 254 -6.04 4.70 10.80
N MET A 255 -5.17 3.89 10.19
CA MET A 255 -3.70 3.94 10.28
C MET A 255 -3.06 3.72 11.67
N VAL A 256 -3.82 3.77 12.76
CA VAL A 256 -3.27 3.83 14.13
C VAL A 256 -3.73 2.70 15.06
N THR A 257 -4.87 2.07 14.81
CA THR A 257 -5.30 0.89 15.59
C THR A 257 -4.28 -0.22 15.38
N GLN A 258 -3.67 -0.76 16.43
CA GLN A 258 -2.52 -1.67 16.27
C GLN A 258 -2.89 -2.94 15.49
N LEU A 259 -1.94 -3.49 14.72
CA LEU A 259 -2.18 -4.66 13.86
C LEU A 259 -2.59 -5.91 14.66
N ASP A 260 -2.14 -6.00 15.91
CA ASP A 260 -2.44 -7.07 16.87
C ASP A 260 -3.55 -6.70 17.87
N ASP A 261 -4.21 -5.56 17.70
CA ASP A 261 -5.39 -5.19 18.50
C ASP A 261 -6.62 -5.98 18.02
N PRO A 262 -7.33 -6.71 18.90
CA PRO A 262 -8.56 -7.42 18.53
C PRO A 262 -9.70 -6.51 18.04
N ASN A 263 -9.60 -5.20 18.29
CA ASN A 263 -10.57 -4.21 17.83
C ASN A 263 -10.25 -3.67 16.44
N LEU A 264 -9.10 -4.01 15.83
CA LEU A 264 -8.79 -3.63 14.47
C LEU A 264 -9.88 -4.16 13.53
N PRO A 265 -10.59 -3.29 12.79
CA PRO A 265 -11.56 -3.75 11.82
C PRO A 265 -10.86 -4.63 10.76
N PRO A 266 -11.45 -5.76 10.36
CA PRO A 266 -10.80 -6.66 9.39
C PRO A 266 -10.64 -6.00 8.02
N ARG A 267 -11.40 -4.95 7.71
CA ARG A 267 -11.41 -4.19 6.45
C ARG A 267 -11.29 -2.70 6.79
N GLY A 268 -10.84 -1.88 5.85
CA GLY A 268 -10.83 -0.43 6.03
C GLY A 268 -12.22 0.20 5.95
N ASN A 269 -12.26 1.51 5.79
CA ASN A 269 -13.47 2.30 5.64
C ASN A 269 -14.30 1.80 4.43
N PRO A 270 -15.53 1.30 4.64
CA PRO A 270 -16.34 0.74 3.57
C PRO A 270 -16.74 1.76 2.49
N ALA A 271 -16.68 3.06 2.79
CA ALA A 271 -16.94 4.12 1.82
C ALA A 271 -15.95 4.07 0.64
N ALA A 272 -14.73 3.59 0.85
CA ALA A 272 -13.72 3.49 -0.20
C ALA A 272 -14.14 2.50 -1.31
N ALA A 273 -14.53 1.28 -0.92
CA ALA A 273 -15.02 0.28 -1.87
C ALA A 273 -16.35 0.70 -2.52
N ALA A 274 -17.23 1.37 -1.76
CA ALA A 274 -18.47 1.91 -2.28
C ALA A 274 -18.23 3.00 -3.35
N GLU A 275 -17.31 3.94 -3.11
CA GLU A 275 -16.95 5.00 -4.06
C GLU A 275 -16.38 4.42 -5.36
N LEU A 276 -15.49 3.42 -5.27
CA LEU A 276 -14.94 2.73 -6.44
C LEU A 276 -16.04 2.05 -7.25
N THR A 277 -16.97 1.37 -6.58
CA THR A 277 -18.12 0.69 -7.20
C THR A 277 -19.02 1.69 -7.92
N GLU A 278 -19.41 2.76 -7.22
CA GLU A 278 -20.28 3.80 -7.77
C GLU A 278 -19.61 4.50 -8.95
N THR A 279 -18.33 4.84 -8.83
CA THR A 279 -17.58 5.53 -9.90
C THR A 279 -17.44 4.64 -11.12
N ALA A 280 -17.08 3.36 -10.95
CA ALA A 280 -17.01 2.40 -12.06
C ALA A 280 -18.35 2.31 -12.80
N ARG A 281 -19.47 2.20 -12.07
CA ARG A 281 -20.83 2.21 -12.64
C ARG A 281 -21.12 3.51 -13.37
N ARG A 282 -20.83 4.66 -12.76
CA ARG A 282 -21.08 6.01 -13.29
C ARG A 282 -20.38 6.24 -14.63
N ILE A 283 -19.17 5.72 -14.81
CA ILE A 283 -18.40 5.88 -16.06
C ILE A 283 -18.57 4.71 -17.04
N GLY A 284 -19.40 3.71 -16.72
CA GLY A 284 -19.60 2.53 -17.57
C GLY A 284 -18.36 1.63 -17.67
N LEU A 285 -17.52 1.56 -16.64
CA LEU A 285 -16.39 0.64 -16.57
C LEU A 285 -16.84 -0.70 -15.97
N ALA A 286 -16.71 -1.77 -16.75
CA ALA A 286 -16.95 -3.13 -16.29
C ALA A 286 -15.77 -3.65 -15.45
N ALA A 287 -15.60 -3.08 -14.25
CA ALA A 287 -14.61 -3.51 -13.28
C ALA A 287 -15.29 -4.12 -12.05
N ARG A 288 -14.65 -5.13 -11.45
CA ARG A 288 -15.03 -5.67 -10.15
C ARG A 288 -14.32 -4.88 -9.06
N VAL A 289 -14.93 -4.79 -7.88
CA VAL A 289 -14.30 -4.23 -6.69
C VAL A 289 -14.05 -5.35 -5.69
N LEU A 290 -12.80 -5.46 -5.23
CA LEU A 290 -12.42 -6.29 -4.09
C LEU A 290 -12.16 -5.34 -2.92
N ASP A 291 -12.98 -5.45 -1.89
CA ASP A 291 -12.70 -4.85 -0.59
C ASP A 291 -11.78 -5.82 0.19
N PRO A 292 -10.52 -5.45 0.50
CA PRO A 292 -9.54 -6.36 1.08
C PRO A 292 -9.68 -6.47 2.60
N GLU A 293 -9.44 -7.66 3.13
CA GLU A 293 -9.22 -7.88 4.55
C GLU A 293 -7.72 -7.80 4.86
N VAL A 294 -7.39 -7.16 5.98
CA VAL A 294 -6.01 -7.05 6.46
C VAL A 294 -5.41 -8.45 6.66
N LEU A 295 -4.18 -8.64 6.18
CA LEU A 295 -3.39 -9.88 6.18
C LEU A 295 -3.98 -11.07 5.37
N ARG A 296 -5.17 -10.95 4.78
CA ARG A 296 -5.76 -12.02 3.98
C ARG A 296 -5.11 -12.09 2.60
N TRP A 297 -4.74 -13.31 2.19
CA TRP A 297 -4.27 -13.59 0.84
C TRP A 297 -5.42 -13.75 -0.14
N TYR A 298 -5.25 -13.18 -1.32
CA TYR A 298 -6.13 -13.27 -2.47
C TYR A 298 -5.36 -13.78 -3.67
N GLU A 299 -5.84 -14.85 -4.29
CA GLU A 299 -5.36 -15.33 -5.59
C GLU A 299 -6.02 -14.49 -6.70
N LEU A 300 -5.21 -13.91 -7.59
CA LEU A 300 -5.66 -12.98 -8.63
C LEU A 300 -5.82 -13.62 -10.01
#